data_AF-A0A8T5LV35-F1
#
_entry.id   AF-A0A8T5LV35-F1
#
_cell.length_a   1.000
_cell.length_b   1.000
_cell.length_c   1.000
_cell.angle_alpha   90.00
_cell.angle_beta   90.00
_cell.angle_gamma   90.00
#
_symmetry.space_group_name_H-M   'P 1'
#
loop_
_entity.id
_entity.type
_entity.pdbx_description
1 polymer ?
#
loop_
_entity_poly.entity_id
_entity_poly.type
_entity_poly.pdbx_seq_one_letter_code
_entity_poly.pdbx_strand_id
1 'polypeptide(L)'
;MNFVETLLLILAIALSIIAIRISFKFDINQFLENRRKVKLNQLKNICPHGTMSLDGDKIIFQSYFSSPSGTVQWGCSQCGLVVNSEDEVKRINNHLLKDPKLFITKQKKFSKETKKLKIC
;
A
#
# COMPACT_ATOMS: atom_id res chain seq x y z
N MET A 1 -49.75 17.09 -22.93
CA MET A 1 -48.74 16.43 -22.10
C MET A 1 -49.47 15.52 -21.13
N ASN A 2 -49.30 14.22 -21.28
CA ASN A 2 -50.01 13.23 -20.48
C ASN A 2 -49.40 13.13 -19.08
N PHE A 3 -50.18 12.70 -18.08
CA PHE A 3 -49.72 12.56 -16.69
C PHE A 3 -48.41 11.77 -16.55
N VAL A 4 -48.25 10.72 -17.35
CA VAL A 4 -47.03 9.89 -17.41
C VAL A 4 -45.83 10.68 -17.93
N GLU A 5 -46.00 11.52 -18.95
CA GLU A 5 -44.94 12.36 -19.51
C GLU A 5 -44.48 13.40 -18.48
N THR A 6 -45.42 14.00 -17.77
CA THR A 6 -45.13 14.95 -16.68
C THR A 6 -44.37 14.27 -15.53
N LEU A 7 -44.76 13.05 -15.15
CA LEU A 7 -44.07 12.28 -14.11
C LEU A 7 -42.63 11.94 -14.52
N LEU A 8 -42.42 11.51 -15.78
CA LEU A 8 -41.10 11.20 -16.32
C LEU A 8 -40.21 12.43 -16.40
N LEU A 9 -40.76 13.59 -16.78
CA LEU A 9 -40.02 14.85 -16.83
C LEU A 9 -39.51 15.26 -15.45
N ILE A 10 -40.38 15.18 -14.42
CA ILE A 10 -40.01 15.49 -13.03
C ILE A 10 -38.90 14.54 -12.54
N LEU A 11 -39.04 13.24 -12.83
CA LEU A 11 -38.04 12.24 -12.47
C LEU A 11 -36.68 12.52 -13.16
N ALA A 12 -36.69 12.87 -14.45
CA ALA A 12 -35.49 13.17 -15.21
C ALA A 12 -34.76 14.42 -14.66
N ILE A 13 -35.51 15.46 -14.28
CA ILE A 13 -34.94 16.66 -13.65
C ILE A 13 -34.33 16.31 -12.29
N ALA A 14 -35.04 15.55 -11.46
CA ALA A 14 -34.54 15.12 -10.15
C ALA A 14 -33.23 14.31 -10.25
N LEU A 15 -33.18 13.34 -11.17
CA LEU A 15 -31.99 12.53 -11.43
C LEU A 15 -30.82 13.38 -11.96
N SER A 16 -31.10 14.36 -12.82
CA SER A 16 -30.10 15.28 -13.36
C SER A 16 -29.44 16.12 -12.27
N ILE A 17 -30.24 16.66 -11.33
CA ILE A 17 -29.72 17.42 -10.18
C ILE A 17 -28.83 16.55 -9.29
N ILE A 18 -29.25 15.30 -9.02
CA ILE A 18 -28.47 14.35 -8.23
C ILE A 18 -27.15 14.00 -8.93
N ALA A 19 -27.19 13.71 -10.22
CA ALA A 19 -25.99 13.39 -11.01
C ALA A 19 -24.98 14.55 -10.98
N ILE A 20 -25.43 15.78 -11.19
CA ILE A 20 -24.59 16.98 -11.13
C ILE A 20 -23.97 17.15 -9.74
N ARG A 21 -24.75 16.98 -8.67
CA ARG A 21 -24.26 17.06 -7.29
C ARG A 21 -23.18 16.03 -6.98
N ILE A 22 -23.31 14.82 -7.50
CA ILE A 22 -22.31 13.75 -7.33
C ILE A 22 -21.05 14.10 -8.11
N SER A 23 -21.18 14.52 -9.38
CA SER A 23 -20.04 14.89 -10.23
C SER A 23 -19.20 16.04 -9.68
N PHE A 24 -19.82 17.08 -9.11
CA PHE A 24 -19.08 18.20 -8.52
C PHE A 24 -18.38 17.85 -7.19
N LYS A 25 -18.87 16.86 -6.45
CA LYS A 25 -18.26 16.41 -5.19
C LYS A 25 -17.22 15.32 -5.37
N PHE A 26 -17.28 14.57 -6.48
CA PHE A 26 -16.40 13.44 -6.72
C PHE A 26 -15.13 13.88 -7.44
N ASP A 27 -14.10 14.20 -6.66
CA ASP A 27 -12.75 14.40 -7.18
C ASP A 27 -12.11 13.03 -7.49
N ILE A 28 -12.08 12.69 -8.78
CA ILE A 28 -11.46 11.47 -9.29
C ILE A 28 -9.97 11.41 -8.91
N ASN A 29 -9.26 12.53 -8.94
CA ASN A 29 -7.83 12.57 -8.62
C ASN A 29 -7.62 12.23 -7.15
N GLN A 30 -8.39 12.86 -6.25
CA GLN A 30 -8.34 12.56 -4.82
C GLN A 30 -8.71 11.09 -4.53
N PHE A 31 -9.71 10.54 -5.22
CA PHE A 31 -10.09 9.14 -5.10
C PHE A 31 -8.95 8.20 -5.54
N LEU A 32 -8.32 8.47 -6.68
CA LEU A 32 -7.20 7.68 -7.20
C LEU A 32 -5.98 7.76 -6.27
N GLU A 33 -5.67 8.94 -5.73
CA GLU A 33 -4.60 9.12 -4.75
C GLU A 33 -4.86 8.32 -3.48
N ASN A 34 -6.07 8.41 -2.92
CA ASN A 34 -6.44 7.67 -1.71
C ASN A 34 -6.30 6.16 -1.94
N ARG A 35 -6.80 5.67 -3.09
CA ARG A 35 -6.66 4.26 -3.47
C ARG A 35 -5.19 3.84 -3.58
N ARG A 36 -4.33 4.70 -4.13
CA ARG A 36 -2.88 4.47 -4.24
C ARG A 36 -2.22 4.42 -2.86
N LYS A 37 -2.52 5.38 -1.97
CA LYS A 37 -2.01 5.43 -0.60
C LYS A 37 -2.38 4.18 0.20
N VAL A 38 -3.64 3.72 0.09
CA VAL A 38 -4.09 2.48 0.73
C VAL A 38 -3.29 1.28 0.24
N LYS A 39 -3.10 1.13 -1.08
CA LYS A 39 -2.31 0.03 -1.64
C LYS A 39 -0.84 0.07 -1.21
N LEU A 40 -0.22 1.25 -1.19
CA LEU A 40 1.15 1.42 -0.70
C LEU A 40 1.28 1.05 0.78
N ASN A 41 0.33 1.46 1.62
CA ASN A 41 0.32 1.08 3.03
C ASN A 41 0.14 -0.43 3.24
N GLN A 42 -0.71 -1.07 2.43
CA GLN A 42 -0.83 -2.53 2.43
C GLN A 42 0.49 -3.22 2.06
N LEU A 43 1.20 -2.70 1.06
CA LEU A 43 2.53 -3.19 0.67
C LEU A 43 3.56 -3.05 1.81
N LYS A 44 3.56 -1.92 2.52
CA LYS A 44 4.44 -1.70 3.69
C LYS A 44 4.20 -2.76 4.77
N ASN A 45 2.95 -3.09 5.07
CA ASN A 45 2.61 -4.08 6.12
C ASN A 45 3.03 -5.52 5.79
N ILE A 46 2.94 -5.90 4.51
CA ILE A 46 3.30 -7.25 4.05
C ILE A 46 4.75 -7.36 3.60
N CYS A 47 5.50 -6.26 3.58
CA CYS A 47 6.90 -6.26 3.19
C CYS A 47 7.73 -7.11 4.18
N PRO A 48 8.64 -7.96 3.66
CA PRO A 48 9.56 -8.72 4.49
C PRO A 48 10.74 -7.87 5.02
N HIS A 49 10.89 -6.61 4.58
CA HIS A 49 11.93 -5.64 5.04
C HIS A 49 13.40 -6.12 5.04
N GLY A 50 13.66 -7.27 4.43
CA GLY A 50 14.97 -7.84 4.24
C GLY A 50 14.89 -9.09 3.36
N THR A 51 16.04 -9.72 3.15
CA THR A 51 16.17 -10.99 2.47
C THR A 51 16.90 -12.00 3.35
N MET A 52 16.56 -13.27 3.20
CA MET A 52 17.28 -14.39 3.80
C MET A 52 17.90 -15.19 2.67
N SER A 53 19.20 -15.45 2.78
CA SER A 53 19.97 -16.25 1.83
C SER A 53 20.81 -17.28 2.58
N LEU A 54 21.14 -18.37 1.90
CA LEU A 54 22.08 -19.36 2.42
C LEU A 54 23.48 -19.02 1.91
N ASP A 55 24.44 -18.98 2.83
CA ASP A 55 25.86 -18.88 2.56
C ASP A 55 26.54 -20.11 3.17
N GLY A 56 26.74 -21.14 2.34
CA GLY A 56 27.06 -22.50 2.80
C GLY A 56 25.99 -23.03 3.75
N ASP A 57 26.40 -23.39 4.97
CA ASP A 57 25.51 -23.91 6.03
C ASP A 57 24.88 -22.80 6.90
N LYS A 58 25.16 -21.51 6.60
CA LYS A 58 24.68 -20.38 7.42
C LYS A 58 23.54 -19.64 6.73
N ILE A 59 22.51 -19.31 7.50
CA ILE A 59 21.45 -18.40 7.06
C ILE A 59 21.92 -16.96 7.31
N ILE A 60 22.05 -16.18 6.25
CA ILE A 60 22.36 -14.75 6.30
C ILE A 60 21.07 -13.96 6.07
N PHE A 61 20.82 -13.01 6.97
CA PHE A 61 19.76 -12.02 6.80
C PHE A 61 20.35 -10.65 6.45
N GLN A 62 19.84 -10.05 5.39
CA GLN A 62 20.20 -8.69 4.98
C GLN A 62 18.98 -7.78 5.06
N SER A 63 19.09 -6.68 5.79
CA SER A 63 18.00 -5.71 5.90
C SER A 63 17.95 -4.80 4.68
N TYR A 64 16.73 -4.42 4.28
CA TYR A 64 16.51 -3.40 3.25
C TYR A 64 16.42 -1.98 3.81
N PHE A 65 16.57 -1.80 5.12
CA PHE A 65 16.62 -0.48 5.72
C PHE A 65 17.98 0.17 5.49
N SER A 66 17.96 1.42 5.06
CA SER A 66 19.15 2.25 4.90
C SER A 66 18.86 3.64 5.47
N SER A 67 19.84 4.23 6.16
CA SER A 67 19.78 5.62 6.63
C SER A 67 20.68 6.48 5.76
N PRO A 68 20.17 7.56 5.15
CA PRO A 68 21.00 8.59 4.54
C PRO A 68 21.88 9.29 5.58
N SER A 69 23.12 9.61 5.21
CA SER A 69 24.04 10.36 6.04
C SER A 69 23.44 11.68 6.52
N GLY A 70 23.59 12.00 7.80
CA GLY A 70 23.03 13.22 8.40
C GLY A 70 21.58 13.08 8.86
N THR A 71 20.97 11.90 8.78
CA THR A 71 19.61 11.65 9.27
C THR A 71 19.55 10.48 10.25
N VAL A 72 18.60 10.54 11.19
CA VAL A 72 18.26 9.41 12.07
C VAL A 72 17.19 8.50 11.48
N GLN A 73 16.67 8.86 10.30
CA GLN A 73 15.57 8.16 9.66
C GLN A 73 16.10 6.99 8.81
N TRP A 74 15.46 5.85 8.95
CA TRP A 74 15.76 4.65 8.18
C TRP A 74 14.63 4.36 7.21
N GLY A 75 14.96 4.26 5.93
CA GLY A 75 14.02 3.94 4.86
C GLY A 75 14.21 2.52 4.35
N CYS A 76 13.12 1.76 4.21
CA CYS A 76 13.12 0.47 3.54
C CYS A 76 13.12 0.66 2.01
N SER A 77 14.16 0.20 1.33
CA SER A 77 14.33 0.35 -0.12
C SER A 77 13.26 -0.37 -0.95
N GLN A 78 12.58 -1.39 -0.40
CA GLN A 78 11.56 -2.15 -1.11
C GLN A 78 10.15 -1.55 -1.04
N CYS A 79 9.75 -0.97 0.08
CA CYS A 79 8.37 -0.51 0.28
C CYS A 79 8.24 0.97 0.70
N GLY A 80 9.37 1.66 0.92
CA GLY A 80 9.38 3.05 1.35
C GLY A 80 8.81 3.27 2.75
N LEU A 81 8.85 2.26 3.62
CA LEU A 81 8.58 2.44 5.04
C LEU A 81 9.72 3.24 5.67
N VAL A 82 9.38 4.30 6.41
CA VAL A 82 10.34 5.13 7.15
C VAL A 82 10.13 4.88 8.64
N VAL A 83 11.22 4.65 9.36
CA VAL A 83 11.26 4.53 10.82
C VAL A 83 12.27 5.52 11.40
N ASN A 84 12.08 5.97 12.64
CA ASN A 84 12.82 7.10 13.20
C ASN A 84 14.02 6.69 14.07
N SER A 85 14.26 5.39 14.22
CA SER A 85 15.42 4.91 14.97
C SER A 85 15.92 3.57 14.45
N GLU A 86 17.22 3.33 14.66
CA GLU A 86 17.85 2.04 14.37
C GLU A 86 17.28 0.92 15.25
N ASP A 87 16.83 1.22 16.47
CA ASP A 87 16.21 0.24 17.36
C ASP A 87 14.89 -0.30 16.80
N GLU A 88 14.10 0.54 16.12
CA GLU A 88 12.90 0.07 15.42
C GLU A 88 13.26 -0.86 14.25
N VAL A 89 14.31 -0.53 13.49
CA VAL A 89 14.84 -1.40 12.43
C VAL A 89 15.25 -2.76 13.02
N LYS A 90 16.03 -2.77 14.10
CA LYS A 90 16.45 -3.99 14.80
C LYS A 90 15.24 -4.80 15.29
N ARG A 91 14.24 -4.15 15.88
CA ARG A 91 13.00 -4.80 16.34
C ARG A 91 12.26 -5.50 15.19
N ILE A 92 12.09 -4.82 14.05
CA ILE A 92 11.41 -5.38 12.87
C ILE A 92 12.18 -6.57 12.32
N ASN A 93 13.50 -6.42 12.11
CA ASN A 93 14.36 -7.47 11.59
C ASN A 93 14.39 -8.69 12.51
N ASN A 94 14.56 -8.48 13.83
CA ASN A 94 14.59 -9.55 14.83
C ASN A 94 13.26 -10.30 14.91
N HIS A 95 12.13 -9.62 14.74
CA HIS A 95 10.82 -10.28 14.71
C HIS A 95 10.71 -11.26 13.54
N LEU A 96 11.27 -10.91 12.38
CA LEU A 96 11.26 -11.76 11.19
C LEU A 96 12.28 -12.91 11.27
N LEU A 97 13.45 -12.66 11.87
CA LEU A 97 14.47 -13.69 12.12
C LEU A 97 13.98 -14.79 13.06
N LYS A 98 13.14 -14.45 14.05
CA LYS A 98 12.57 -15.41 15.00
C LYS A 98 11.49 -16.31 14.39
N ASP A 99 10.88 -15.91 13.27
CA ASP A 99 9.82 -16.68 12.59
C ASP A 99 10.08 -16.78 11.07
N PRO A 100 10.87 -17.78 10.64
CA PRO A 100 11.13 -18.03 9.23
C PRO A 100 9.85 -18.29 8.41
N LYS A 101 8.81 -18.87 9.02
CA LYS A 101 7.54 -19.16 8.36
C LYS A 101 6.80 -17.85 8.06
N LEU A 102 6.81 -16.91 8.99
CA LEU A 102 6.29 -15.55 8.79
C LEU A 102 7.05 -14.84 7.66
N PHE A 103 8.38 -14.91 7.66
CA PHE A 103 9.20 -14.32 6.60
C PHE A 103 8.80 -14.85 5.21
N ILE A 104 8.77 -16.18 5.02
CA ILE A 104 8.39 -16.82 3.75
C ILE A 104 6.97 -16.41 3.35
N THR A 105 6.05 -16.34 4.31
CA THR A 105 4.65 -15.95 4.07
C THR A 105 4.57 -14.49 3.59
N LYS A 106 5.29 -13.57 4.24
CA LYS A 106 5.36 -12.17 3.84
C LYS A 106 6.01 -12.02 2.48
N GLN A 107 7.13 -12.69 2.22
CA GLN A 107 7.81 -12.67 0.92
C GLN A 107 6.89 -13.12 -0.23
N LYS A 108 6.15 -14.24 -0.04
CA LYS A 108 5.18 -14.74 -1.03
C LYS A 108 4.04 -13.75 -1.28
N LYS A 109 3.44 -13.21 -0.21
CA LYS A 109 2.37 -12.21 -0.31
C LYS A 109 2.85 -10.94 -1.01
N PHE A 110 4.00 -10.42 -0.59
CA PHE A 110 4.60 -9.22 -1.17
C PHE A 110 4.90 -9.38 -2.66
N SER A 111 5.53 -10.49 -3.07
CA SER A 111 5.79 -10.77 -4.50
C SER A 111 4.50 -10.88 -5.33
N LYS A 112 3.44 -11.48 -4.78
CA LYS A 112 2.14 -11.59 -5.45
C LYS A 112 1.50 -10.21 -5.66
N GLU A 113 1.48 -9.37 -4.63
CA GLU A 113 0.84 -8.05 -4.70
C GLU A 113 1.64 -7.04 -5.53
N THR A 114 2.98 -7.05 -5.45
CA THR A 114 3.84 -6.18 -6.29
C THR A 114 3.67 -6.47 -7.79
N LYS A 115 3.60 -7.75 -8.18
CA LYS A 115 3.32 -8.16 -9.57
C LYS A 115 1.95 -7.66 -10.06
N LYS A 116 0.90 -7.78 -9.24
CA LYS A 116 -0.44 -7.27 -9.59
C LYS A 116 -0.46 -5.76 -9.78
N LEU A 117 0.35 -5.04 -8.99
CA LEU A 117 0.39 -3.59 -9.01
C LEU A 117 1.32 -3.03 -10.10
N LYS A 118 2.06 -3.87 -10.83
CA LYS A 118 3.08 -3.47 -11.83
C LYS A 118 4.08 -2.46 -11.27
N ILE A 119 4.48 -2.63 -10.01
CA ILE A 119 5.45 -1.76 -9.32
C ILE A 119 6.89 -2.31 -9.49
N CYS A 120 7.05 -3.45 -10.15
CA CYS A 120 8.34 -4.05 -10.51
C CYS A 120 8.42 -4.27 -12.01
#